data_AF-A0A6G1XBR8-F1
#
_entry.id   AF-A0A6G1XBR8-F1
#
_cell.length_a   1.000
_cell.length_b   1.000
_cell.length_c   1.000
_cell.angle_alpha   90.00
_cell.angle_beta   90.00
_cell.angle_gamma   90.00
#
_symmetry.space_group_name_H-M   'P 1'
#
loop_
_entity.id
_entity.type
_entity.pdbx_description
1 polymer ?
#
loop_
_entity_poly.entity_id
_entity_poly.type
_entity_poly.pdbx_seq_one_letter_code
_entity_poly.pdbx_strand_id
1 'polypeptide(L)'
;MKKNKPKYKQIIDAAVEVIAENGYHASQVSKIAKKAGVADGTIYLYFQNKEDILVSVFQEKMGQFIERIKDDIAKKSNANEKLYSLIEMHFRQLAVDHHLAVVTQLELRQSKKDLRLQINEVLKGYIAIIDEILHEGVEEGLYHSELNITLVRQMIFGTLDEVVTNWVMKEEKYDLIAQASDVHYFITNGIKK
;
A
#
# COMPACT_ATOMS: atom_id res chain seq x y z
N MET A 1 -2.04 -12.50 19.63
CA MET A 1 -2.17 -11.26 20.45
C MET A 1 -0.82 -10.54 20.72
N LYS A 2 0.02 -10.31 19.69
CA LYS A 2 1.21 -9.42 19.79
C LYS A 2 0.93 -7.98 19.29
N LYS A 3 0.04 -7.84 18.30
CA LYS A 3 -0.24 -6.60 17.55
C LYS A 3 -1.00 -5.51 18.33
N ASN A 4 -1.77 -5.89 19.35
CA ASN A 4 -2.57 -4.93 20.15
C ASN A 4 -1.78 -4.27 21.30
N LYS A 5 -0.44 -4.37 21.31
CA LYS A 5 0.39 -3.75 22.35
C LYS A 5 0.90 -2.38 21.89
N PRO A 6 0.83 -1.32 22.72
CA PRO A 6 1.34 0.01 22.36
C PRO A 6 2.77 0.01 21.81
N LYS A 7 3.64 -0.84 22.39
CA LYS A 7 5.04 -0.99 21.95
C LYS A 7 5.19 -1.59 20.56
N TYR A 8 4.26 -2.45 20.11
CA TYR A 8 4.32 -3.01 18.75
C TYR A 8 4.15 -1.88 17.73
N LYS A 9 3.10 -1.06 17.88
CA LYS A 9 2.85 0.09 16.99
C LYS A 9 4.01 1.08 17.00
N GLN A 10 4.54 1.43 18.18
CA GLN A 10 5.72 2.29 18.30
C GLN A 10 6.94 1.76 17.52
N ILE A 11 7.20 0.45 17.57
CA ILE A 11 8.30 -0.15 16.82
C ILE A 11 8.02 -0.13 15.30
N ILE A 12 6.78 -0.39 14.88
CA ILE A 12 6.38 -0.34 13.47
C ILE A 12 6.56 1.08 12.90
N ASP A 13 6.09 2.11 13.61
CA ASP A 13 6.22 3.50 13.16
C ASP A 13 7.69 3.92 13.10
N ALA A 14 8.48 3.60 14.14
CA ALA A 14 9.92 3.84 14.13
C ALA A 14 10.65 3.09 13.00
N ALA A 15 10.21 1.87 12.65
CA ALA A 15 10.78 1.11 11.56
C ALA A 15 10.49 1.75 10.19
N VAL A 16 9.29 2.28 9.98
CA VAL A 16 8.94 3.02 8.75
C VAL A 16 9.90 4.20 8.57
N GLU A 17 10.06 5.04 9.59
CA GLU A 17 10.96 6.21 9.52
C GLU A 17 12.41 5.81 9.28
N VAL A 18 12.94 4.86 10.08
CA VAL A 18 14.35 4.46 9.96
C VAL A 18 14.63 3.83 8.59
N ILE A 19 13.74 2.98 8.09
CA ILE A 19 13.89 2.33 6.78
C ILE A 19 13.80 3.35 5.64
N ALA A 20 12.87 4.30 5.70
CA ALA A 20 12.76 5.35 4.70
C ALA A 20 14.01 6.26 4.68
N GLU A 21 14.50 6.67 5.85
CA GLU A 21 15.64 7.60 5.97
C GLU A 21 16.99 6.96 5.60
N ASN A 22 17.17 5.65 5.86
CA ASN A 22 18.46 4.99 5.74
C ASN A 22 18.51 3.95 4.61
N GLY A 23 17.37 3.56 4.05
CA GLY A 23 17.22 2.36 3.24
C GLY A 23 17.18 1.08 4.10
N TYR A 24 16.50 0.05 3.59
CA TYR A 24 16.28 -1.23 4.26
C TYR A 24 17.60 -1.93 4.61
N HIS A 25 18.55 -1.98 3.67
CA HIS A 25 19.80 -2.69 3.89
C HIS A 25 20.69 -2.02 4.95
N ALA A 26 20.77 -0.69 4.97
CA ALA A 26 21.58 0.04 5.95
C ALA A 26 20.85 0.32 7.29
N SER A 27 19.56 -0.01 7.38
CA SER A 27 18.80 0.01 8.63
C SER A 27 19.19 -1.16 9.53
N GLN A 28 19.60 -0.85 10.77
CA GLN A 28 19.91 -1.84 11.80
C GLN A 28 18.78 -1.90 12.83
N VAL A 29 18.56 -3.08 13.42
CA VAL A 29 17.53 -3.28 14.46
C VAL A 29 17.75 -2.34 15.66
N SER A 30 19.00 -2.07 16.02
CA SER A 30 19.38 -1.11 17.08
C SER A 30 18.97 0.33 16.76
N LYS A 31 19.05 0.76 15.49
CA LYS A 31 18.56 2.09 15.06
C LYS A 31 17.04 2.20 15.23
N ILE A 32 16.32 1.14 14.87
CA ILE A 32 14.86 1.06 15.05
C ILE A 32 14.52 1.09 16.55
N ALA A 33 15.22 0.33 17.39
CA ALA A 33 15.05 0.33 18.83
C ALA A 33 15.26 1.72 19.44
N LYS A 34 16.36 2.38 19.07
CA LYS A 34 16.68 3.74 19.49
C LYS A 34 15.59 4.74 19.09
N LYS A 35 15.13 4.69 17.82
CA LYS A 35 14.06 5.56 17.32
C LYS A 35 12.72 5.30 18.04
N ALA A 36 12.40 4.04 18.33
CA ALA A 36 11.21 3.63 19.07
C ALA A 36 11.29 3.94 20.59
N GLY A 37 12.44 4.39 21.10
CA GLY A 37 12.63 4.65 22.53
C GLY A 37 12.60 3.38 23.39
N VAL A 38 13.02 2.24 22.84
CA VAL A 38 13.06 0.95 23.54
C VAL A 38 14.47 0.35 23.52
N ALA A 39 14.77 -0.54 24.48
CA ALA A 39 16.01 -1.30 24.44
C ALA A 39 16.00 -2.34 23.30
N ASP A 40 17.16 -2.64 22.71
CA ASP A 40 17.32 -3.61 21.60
C ASP A 40 16.63 -4.96 21.88
N GLY A 41 16.81 -5.49 23.10
CA GLY A 41 16.17 -6.74 23.53
C GLY A 41 14.64 -6.70 23.48
N THR A 42 14.03 -5.51 23.58
CA THR A 42 12.58 -5.34 23.46
C THR A 42 12.10 -5.65 22.05
N ILE A 43 12.88 -5.30 21.01
CA ILE A 43 12.50 -5.58 19.62
C ILE A 43 12.35 -7.09 19.40
N TYR A 44 13.29 -7.88 19.91
CA TYR A 44 13.32 -9.33 19.76
C TYR A 44 12.18 -10.07 20.50
N LEU A 45 11.45 -9.40 21.39
CA LEU A 45 10.21 -9.94 21.96
C LEU A 45 9.06 -9.95 20.93
N TYR A 46 9.09 -9.00 20.00
CA TYR A 46 8.04 -8.80 19.00
C TYR A 46 8.42 -9.42 17.65
N PHE A 47 9.67 -9.25 17.22
CA PHE A 47 10.14 -9.59 15.88
C PHE A 47 11.37 -10.51 15.91
N GLN A 48 11.43 -11.47 15.00
CA GLN A 48 12.52 -12.43 14.93
C GLN A 48 13.81 -11.82 14.36
N ASN A 49 13.66 -10.96 13.35
CA ASN A 49 14.77 -10.34 12.63
C ASN A 49 14.27 -9.11 11.84
N LYS A 50 15.15 -8.48 11.07
CA LYS A 50 14.81 -7.29 10.27
C LYS A 50 13.81 -7.56 9.13
N GLU A 51 13.84 -8.75 8.53
CA GLU A 51 12.87 -9.15 7.50
C GLU A 51 11.46 -9.24 8.11
N ASP A 52 11.33 -9.85 9.30
CA ASP A 52 10.07 -9.95 10.04
C ASP A 52 9.52 -8.56 10.44
N ILE A 53 10.39 -7.61 10.79
CA ILE A 53 9.99 -6.20 11.00
C ILE A 53 9.40 -5.62 9.70
N LEU A 54 10.10 -5.76 8.56
CA LEU A 54 9.65 -5.19 7.28
C LEU A 54 8.30 -5.78 6.83
N VAL A 55 8.14 -7.10 6.91
CA VAL A 55 6.86 -7.77 6.59
C VAL A 55 5.76 -7.33 7.54
N SER A 56 6.06 -7.22 8.84
CA SER A 56 5.10 -6.75 9.84
C SER A 56 4.68 -5.30 9.64
N VAL A 57 5.60 -4.42 9.24
CA VAL A 57 5.30 -3.02 8.87
C VAL A 57 4.29 -3.01 7.73
N PHE A 58 4.56 -3.74 6.66
CA PHE A 58 3.67 -3.78 5.52
C PHE A 58 2.31 -4.39 5.88
N GLN A 59 2.30 -5.48 6.64
CA GLN A 59 1.06 -6.14 7.07
C GLN A 59 0.18 -5.24 7.94
N GLU A 60 0.76 -4.51 8.89
CA GLU A 60 0.01 -3.59 9.75
C GLU A 60 -0.56 -2.42 8.95
N LYS A 61 0.27 -1.75 8.14
CA LYS A 61 -0.16 -0.56 7.37
C LYS A 61 -1.16 -0.94 6.27
N MET A 62 -0.96 -2.06 5.57
CA MET A 62 -1.90 -2.56 4.56
C MET A 62 -3.22 -3.00 5.18
N GLY A 63 -3.20 -3.66 6.35
CA GLY A 63 -4.43 -4.05 7.06
C GLY A 63 -5.28 -2.83 7.42
N GLN A 64 -4.67 -1.81 8.03
CA GLN A 64 -5.35 -0.55 8.34
C GLN A 64 -5.88 0.17 7.09
N PHE A 65 -5.15 0.09 5.97
CA PHE A 65 -5.58 0.68 4.71
C PHE A 65 -6.80 -0.04 4.13
N ILE A 66 -6.77 -1.37 4.11
CA ILE A 66 -7.87 -2.22 3.66
C ILE A 66 -9.15 -1.94 4.46
N GLU A 67 -9.05 -1.86 5.78
CA GLU A 67 -10.19 -1.52 6.64
C GLU A 67 -10.80 -0.16 6.26
N ARG A 68 -9.96 0.87 6.11
CA ARG A 68 -10.41 2.21 5.71
C ARG A 68 -11.07 2.23 4.33
N ILE A 69 -10.48 1.54 3.34
CA ILE A 69 -11.07 1.47 1.99
C ILE A 69 -12.43 0.80 2.06
N LYS A 70 -12.55 -0.34 2.74
CA LYS A 70 -13.82 -1.07 2.85
C LYS A 70 -14.92 -0.20 3.46
N ASP A 71 -14.61 0.52 4.52
CA ASP A 71 -15.55 1.45 5.16
C ASP A 71 -15.94 2.64 4.27
N ASP A 72 -15.07 3.08 3.38
CA ASP A 72 -15.33 4.20 2.48
C ASP A 72 -16.10 3.77 1.22
N ILE A 73 -15.68 2.68 0.57
CA ILE A 73 -16.34 2.18 -0.64
C ILE A 73 -17.77 1.68 -0.33
N ALA A 74 -18.02 1.19 0.88
CA ALA A 74 -19.36 0.79 1.32
C ALA A 74 -20.37 1.96 1.35
N LYS A 75 -19.90 3.21 1.32
CA LYS A 75 -20.73 4.42 1.29
C LYS A 75 -20.95 4.96 -0.12
N LYS A 76 -20.34 4.36 -1.13
CA LYS A 76 -20.44 4.80 -2.54
C LYS A 76 -21.59 4.10 -3.24
N SER A 77 -22.15 4.76 -4.25
CA SER A 77 -23.42 4.35 -4.85
C SER A 77 -23.28 3.26 -5.91
N ASN A 78 -22.10 3.17 -6.55
CA ASN A 78 -21.83 2.24 -7.64
C ASN A 78 -20.33 1.92 -7.76
N ALA A 79 -19.97 0.92 -8.57
CA ALA A 79 -18.58 0.49 -8.77
C ALA A 79 -17.65 1.58 -9.30
N ASN A 80 -18.15 2.49 -10.14
CA ASN A 80 -17.34 3.57 -10.70
C ASN A 80 -16.90 4.59 -9.63
N GLU A 81 -17.81 4.96 -8.71
CA GLU A 81 -17.50 5.80 -7.55
C GLU A 81 -16.58 5.07 -6.56
N LYS A 82 -16.78 3.77 -6.36
CA LYS A 82 -15.90 2.93 -5.52
C LYS A 82 -14.47 2.90 -6.07
N LEU A 83 -14.31 2.74 -7.39
CA LEU A 83 -13.02 2.76 -8.05
C LEU A 83 -12.32 4.10 -7.90
N TYR A 84 -13.03 5.22 -8.13
CA TYR A 84 -12.47 6.55 -7.90
C TYR A 84 -11.99 6.72 -6.45
N SER A 85 -12.82 6.33 -5.49
CA SER A 85 -12.47 6.44 -4.07
C SER A 85 -11.25 5.61 -3.70
N LEU A 86 -11.15 4.38 -4.22
CA LEU A 86 -9.98 3.52 -3.99
C LEU A 86 -8.70 4.18 -4.53
N ILE A 87 -8.74 4.77 -5.72
CA ILE A 87 -7.61 5.48 -6.34
C ILE A 87 -7.21 6.68 -5.49
N GLU A 88 -8.18 7.54 -5.14
CA GLU A 88 -7.94 8.73 -4.33
C GLU A 88 -7.36 8.38 -2.95
N MET A 89 -7.91 7.35 -2.28
CA MET A 89 -7.43 6.89 -0.97
C MET A 89 -6.03 6.29 -1.04
N HIS A 90 -5.70 5.55 -2.11
CA HIS A 90 -4.35 5.04 -2.34
C HIS A 90 -3.34 6.17 -2.43
N PHE A 91 -3.62 7.16 -3.28
CA PHE A 91 -2.76 8.33 -3.45
C PHE A 91 -2.66 9.15 -2.16
N ARG A 92 -3.79 9.41 -1.50
CA ARG A 92 -3.86 10.18 -0.26
C ARG A 92 -3.05 9.54 0.87
N GLN A 93 -3.10 8.22 1.03
CA GLN A 93 -2.35 7.54 2.10
C GLN A 93 -0.83 7.76 1.95
N LEU A 94 -0.32 7.68 0.72
CA LEU A 94 1.10 7.78 0.44
C LEU A 94 1.56 9.25 0.36
N ALA A 95 0.67 10.16 -0.08
CA ALA A 95 0.92 11.60 -0.03
C ALA A 95 0.96 12.16 1.40
N VAL A 96 0.23 11.55 2.35
CA VAL A 96 0.25 12.00 3.76
C VAL A 96 1.45 11.46 4.53
N ASP A 97 1.93 10.24 4.20
CA ASP A 97 3.06 9.59 4.86
C ASP A 97 4.16 9.26 3.83
N HIS A 98 5.05 10.23 3.59
CA HIS A 98 6.12 10.11 2.61
C HIS A 98 7.10 8.99 2.98
N HIS A 99 7.34 8.73 4.27
CA HIS A 99 8.19 7.61 4.68
C HIS A 99 7.55 6.28 4.27
N LEU A 100 6.24 6.13 4.45
CA LEU A 100 5.52 4.95 3.96
C LEU A 100 5.56 4.85 2.42
N ALA A 101 5.49 5.97 1.70
CA ALA A 101 5.66 5.98 0.25
C ALA A 101 7.04 5.44 -0.16
N VAL A 102 8.13 5.97 0.41
CA VAL A 102 9.50 5.46 0.16
C VAL A 102 9.61 3.97 0.50
N VAL A 103 9.09 3.55 1.65
CA VAL A 103 9.15 2.14 2.07
C VAL A 103 8.42 1.24 1.08
N THR A 104 7.24 1.64 0.63
CA THR A 104 6.42 0.83 -0.29
C THR A 104 6.94 0.79 -1.71
N GLN A 105 7.41 1.92 -2.23
CA GLN A 105 7.82 2.03 -3.63
C GLN A 105 9.24 1.55 -3.87
N LEU A 106 10.15 1.72 -2.88
CA LEU A 106 11.58 1.43 -3.03
C LEU A 106 12.01 0.27 -2.13
N GLU A 107 11.78 0.38 -0.82
CA GLU A 107 12.45 -0.51 0.15
C GLU A 107 11.82 -1.91 0.26
N LEU A 108 10.53 -2.04 -0.03
CA LEU A 108 9.84 -3.34 -0.10
C LEU A 108 10.17 -4.14 -1.37
N ARG A 109 10.82 -3.55 -2.38
CA ARG A 109 11.16 -4.18 -3.67
C ARG A 109 12.39 -5.10 -3.55
N GLN A 110 12.30 -6.12 -2.71
CA GLN A 110 13.43 -7.00 -2.37
C GLN A 110 13.65 -8.13 -3.38
N SER A 111 14.90 -8.52 -3.64
CA SER A 111 15.26 -9.58 -4.59
C SER A 111 15.18 -11.00 -4.00
N LYS A 112 15.10 -11.14 -2.67
CA LYS A 112 14.96 -12.43 -1.98
C LYS A 112 13.56 -13.01 -2.20
N LYS A 113 13.47 -14.23 -2.77
CA LYS A 113 12.20 -14.87 -3.14
C LYS A 113 11.22 -15.02 -1.98
N ASP A 114 11.66 -15.55 -0.84
CA ASP A 114 10.77 -15.83 0.29
C ASP A 114 10.16 -14.54 0.86
N LEU A 115 10.96 -13.48 0.95
CA LEU A 115 10.50 -12.17 1.39
C LEU A 115 9.48 -11.58 0.41
N ARG A 116 9.73 -11.68 -0.91
CA ARG A 116 8.72 -11.28 -1.91
C ARG A 116 7.41 -12.05 -1.78
N LEU A 117 7.46 -13.36 -1.51
CA LEU A 117 6.25 -14.16 -1.36
C LEU A 117 5.45 -13.72 -0.14
N GLN A 118 6.12 -13.40 0.97
CA GLN A 118 5.46 -12.86 2.18
C GLN A 118 4.81 -11.49 1.91
N ILE A 119 5.50 -10.60 1.21
CA ILE A 119 4.97 -9.27 0.84
C ILE A 119 3.77 -9.43 -0.11
N ASN A 120 3.87 -10.29 -1.12
CA ASN A 120 2.78 -10.56 -2.06
C ASN A 120 1.54 -11.15 -1.36
N GLU A 121 1.73 -11.97 -0.33
CA GLU A 121 0.62 -12.52 0.46
C GLU A 121 -0.17 -11.41 1.16
N VAL A 122 0.52 -10.41 1.72
CA VAL A 122 -0.12 -9.24 2.35
C VAL A 122 -0.91 -8.42 1.32
N LEU A 123 -0.40 -8.29 0.10
CA LEU A 123 -1.03 -7.49 -0.96
C LEU A 123 -2.35 -8.09 -1.48
N LYS A 124 -2.55 -9.41 -1.33
CA LYS A 124 -3.75 -10.11 -1.82
C LYS A 124 -5.06 -9.49 -1.33
N GLY A 125 -5.11 -9.01 -0.09
CA GLY A 125 -6.32 -8.40 0.46
C GLY A 125 -6.72 -7.11 -0.25
N TYR A 126 -5.74 -6.31 -0.71
CA TYR A 126 -5.99 -5.10 -1.48
C TYR A 126 -6.41 -5.43 -2.93
N ILE A 127 -5.74 -6.42 -3.53
CA ILE A 127 -6.05 -6.94 -4.86
C ILE A 127 -7.50 -7.48 -4.92
N ALA A 128 -7.95 -8.17 -3.87
CA ALA A 128 -9.31 -8.68 -3.76
C ALA A 128 -10.37 -7.57 -3.77
N ILE A 129 -10.10 -6.40 -3.16
CA ILE A 129 -11.03 -5.26 -3.22
C ILE A 129 -11.18 -4.76 -4.67
N ILE A 130 -10.08 -4.72 -5.44
CA ILE A 130 -10.13 -4.32 -6.85
C ILE A 130 -10.96 -5.34 -7.65
N ASP A 131 -10.77 -6.65 -7.39
CA ASP A 131 -11.59 -7.71 -8.00
C ASP A 131 -13.09 -7.53 -7.68
N GLU A 132 -13.43 -7.26 -6.41
CA GLU A 132 -14.82 -7.03 -5.96
C GLU A 132 -15.46 -5.84 -6.70
N ILE A 133 -14.75 -4.70 -6.80
CA ILE A 133 -15.24 -3.51 -7.51
C ILE A 133 -15.43 -3.79 -9.02
N LEU A 134 -14.51 -4.53 -9.64
CA LEU A 134 -14.61 -4.87 -11.06
C LEU A 134 -15.80 -5.80 -11.34
N HIS A 135 -16.03 -6.79 -10.48
CA HIS A 135 -17.19 -7.68 -10.59
C HIS A 135 -18.50 -6.92 -10.41
N GLU A 136 -18.60 -6.07 -9.39
CA GLU A 136 -19.77 -5.23 -9.16
C GLU A 136 -20.09 -4.33 -10.36
N GLY A 137 -19.07 -3.68 -10.95
CA GLY A 137 -19.31 -2.83 -12.10
C GLY A 137 -19.74 -3.58 -13.37
N VAL A 138 -19.36 -4.85 -13.51
CA VAL A 138 -19.91 -5.73 -14.56
C VAL A 138 -21.38 -6.07 -14.27
N GLU A 139 -21.72 -6.39 -13.02
CA GLU A 139 -23.10 -6.70 -12.60
C GLU A 139 -24.03 -5.49 -12.74
N GLU A 140 -23.54 -4.29 -12.44
CA GLU A 140 -24.26 -3.02 -12.62
C GLU A 140 -24.39 -2.59 -14.10
N GLY A 141 -23.69 -3.26 -15.02
CA GLY A 141 -23.64 -2.90 -16.44
C GLY A 141 -22.83 -1.63 -16.74
N LEU A 142 -22.00 -1.16 -15.79
CA LEU A 142 -21.10 -0.02 -15.97
C LEU A 142 -19.82 -0.41 -16.72
N TYR A 143 -19.34 -1.64 -16.54
CA TYR A 143 -18.16 -2.19 -17.20
C TYR A 143 -18.54 -3.25 -18.23
N HIS A 144 -17.65 -3.49 -19.20
CA HIS A 144 -17.89 -4.48 -20.25
C HIS A 144 -18.08 -5.89 -19.68
N SER A 145 -19.09 -6.62 -20.14
CA SER A 145 -19.39 -7.98 -19.67
C SER A 145 -18.29 -9.01 -19.99
N GLU A 146 -17.46 -8.75 -21.00
CA GLU A 146 -16.34 -9.63 -21.42
C GLU A 146 -14.99 -9.20 -20.83
N LEU A 147 -15.00 -8.37 -19.78
CA LEU A 147 -13.78 -7.86 -19.17
C LEU A 147 -12.96 -9.01 -18.57
N ASN A 148 -11.67 -9.09 -18.95
CA ASN A 148 -10.73 -9.97 -18.27
C ASN A 148 -10.35 -9.34 -16.91
N ILE A 149 -11.12 -9.67 -15.87
CA ILE A 149 -10.99 -9.13 -14.51
C ILE A 149 -9.53 -9.22 -14.01
N THR A 150 -8.88 -10.37 -14.19
CA THR A 150 -7.49 -10.58 -13.74
C THR A 150 -6.51 -9.62 -14.42
N LEU A 151 -6.62 -9.45 -15.73
CA LEU A 151 -5.75 -8.54 -16.48
C LEU A 151 -6.04 -7.08 -16.13
N VAL A 152 -7.31 -6.69 -16.06
CA VAL A 152 -7.68 -5.31 -15.75
C VAL A 152 -7.28 -4.93 -14.33
N ARG A 153 -7.45 -5.82 -13.36
CA ARG A 153 -6.91 -5.63 -12.01
C ARG A 153 -5.40 -5.42 -11.99
N GLN A 154 -4.64 -6.18 -12.79
CA GLN A 154 -3.19 -5.98 -12.91
C GLN A 154 -2.87 -4.60 -13.50
N MET A 155 -3.63 -4.16 -14.51
CA MET A 155 -3.48 -2.84 -15.10
C MET A 155 -3.81 -1.73 -14.10
N ILE A 156 -4.90 -1.86 -13.33
CA ILE A 156 -5.30 -0.89 -12.30
C ILE A 156 -4.19 -0.81 -11.24
N PHE A 157 -3.83 -1.93 -10.62
CA PHE A 157 -2.80 -1.93 -9.59
C PHE A 157 -1.46 -1.41 -10.12
N GLY A 158 -1.02 -1.88 -11.29
CA GLY A 158 0.23 -1.44 -11.91
C GLY A 158 0.24 0.04 -12.26
N THR A 159 -0.89 0.59 -12.72
CA THR A 159 -1.01 2.03 -13.00
C THR A 159 -0.86 2.84 -11.72
N LEU A 160 -1.55 2.46 -10.64
CA LEU A 160 -1.43 3.15 -9.36
C LEU A 160 0.00 3.05 -8.79
N ASP A 161 0.58 1.85 -8.79
CA ASP A 161 1.93 1.58 -8.29
C ASP A 161 2.98 2.40 -9.07
N GLU A 162 2.86 2.49 -10.39
CA GLU A 162 3.80 3.24 -11.24
C GLU A 162 3.64 4.76 -11.11
N VAL A 163 2.40 5.26 -10.99
CA VAL A 163 2.15 6.70 -10.75
C VAL A 163 2.80 7.15 -9.44
N VAL A 164 2.63 6.36 -8.37
CA VAL A 164 3.26 6.65 -7.07
C VAL A 164 4.77 6.48 -7.15
N THR A 165 5.29 5.43 -7.80
CA THR A 165 6.72 5.22 -7.97
C THR A 165 7.38 6.42 -8.67
N ASN A 166 6.81 6.92 -9.76
CA ASN A 166 7.31 8.11 -10.43
C ASN A 166 7.27 9.35 -9.53
N TRP A 167 6.20 9.52 -8.76
CA TRP A 167 6.07 10.63 -7.82
C TRP A 167 7.17 10.62 -6.75
N VAL A 168 7.43 9.45 -6.13
CA VAL A 168 8.54 9.26 -5.17
C VAL A 168 9.89 9.53 -5.83
N MET A 169 10.13 9.00 -7.04
CA MET A 169 11.37 9.22 -7.80
C MET A 169 11.58 10.67 -8.20
N LYS A 170 10.53 11.50 -8.17
CA LYS A 170 10.59 12.94 -8.40
C LYS A 170 10.65 13.73 -7.09
N GLU A 171 11.00 13.10 -5.97
CA GLU A 171 11.10 13.73 -4.64
C GLU A 171 9.77 14.39 -4.23
N GLU A 172 8.65 13.72 -4.54
CA GLU A 172 7.30 14.16 -4.14
C GLU A 172 6.92 15.60 -4.59
N LYS A 173 7.53 16.10 -5.68
CA LYS A 173 7.47 17.52 -6.10
C LYS A 173 6.12 18.05 -6.58
N TYR A 174 5.12 17.19 -6.76
CA TYR A 174 3.80 17.58 -7.27
C TYR A 174 2.68 16.93 -6.46
N ASP A 175 1.47 17.47 -6.60
CA ASP A 175 0.29 16.93 -5.91
C ASP A 175 -0.13 15.59 -6.55
N LEU A 176 0.14 14.51 -5.83
CA LEU A 176 -0.23 13.15 -6.22
C LEU A 176 -1.75 12.95 -6.19
N ILE A 177 -2.46 13.54 -5.23
CA ILE A 177 -3.90 13.37 -5.07
C ILE A 177 -4.63 14.04 -6.24
N ALA A 178 -4.13 15.18 -6.73
CA ALA A 178 -4.66 15.85 -7.90
C ALA A 178 -4.65 14.99 -9.18
N GLN A 179 -3.86 13.91 -9.24
CA GLN A 179 -3.83 12.98 -10.38
C GLN A 179 -4.97 11.95 -10.35
N ALA A 180 -5.71 11.82 -9.23
CA ALA A 180 -6.69 10.74 -9.05
C ALA A 180 -7.82 10.77 -10.08
N SER A 181 -8.33 11.96 -10.43
CA SER A 181 -9.39 12.11 -11.44
C SER A 181 -8.93 11.68 -12.83
N ASP A 182 -7.72 12.06 -13.23
CA ASP A 182 -7.19 11.75 -14.55
C ASP A 182 -6.88 10.26 -14.66
N VAL A 183 -6.27 9.68 -13.63
CA VAL A 183 -5.99 8.24 -13.56
C VAL A 183 -7.29 7.43 -13.60
N HIS A 184 -8.30 7.81 -12.82
CA HIS A 184 -9.62 7.17 -12.86
C HIS A 184 -10.24 7.26 -14.26
N TYR A 185 -10.27 8.46 -14.84
CA TYR A 185 -10.79 8.68 -16.20
C TYR A 185 -10.10 7.78 -17.23
N PHE A 186 -8.77 7.70 -17.21
CA PHE A 186 -8.01 6.86 -18.14
C PHE A 186 -8.25 5.37 -17.94
N ILE A 187 -8.40 4.91 -16.70
CA ILE A 187 -8.72 3.51 -16.41
C ILE A 187 -10.10 3.14 -16.98
N THR A 188 -11.09 4.03 -16.89
CA THR A 188 -12.46 3.73 -17.32
C THR A 188 -12.74 3.99 -18.80
N ASN A 189 -12.02 4.92 -19.43
CA ASN A 189 -12.27 5.33 -20.81
C ASN A 189 -11.16 4.91 -21.79
N GLY A 190 -9.97 4.57 -21.28
CA GLY A 190 -8.79 4.34 -22.10
C GLY A 190 -8.32 5.61 -22.83
N ILE A 191 -7.61 5.42 -23.94
CA ILE A 191 -6.98 6.52 -24.71
C ILE A 191 -7.71 6.88 -26.00
N LYS A 192 -8.82 6.19 -26.33
CA LYS A 192 -9.56 6.45 -27.56
C LYS A 192 -10.47 7.68 -27.39
N LYS A 193 -10.68 8.39 -28.49
CA LYS A 193 -11.64 9.50 -28.60
C LYS A 193 -13.00 8.98 -29.05
#